data_AF-A0A653C2Q3-F1
#
_entry.id   AF-A0A653C2Q3-F1
#
_cell.length_a   1.000
_cell.length_b   1.000
_cell.length_c   1.000
_cell.angle_alpha   90.00
_cell.angle_beta   90.00
_cell.angle_gamma   90.00
#
_symmetry.space_group_name_H-M   'P 1'
#
loop_
_entity.id
_entity.type
_entity.pdbx_description
1 polymer ?
#
loop_
_entity_poly.entity_id
_entity_poly.type
_entity_poly.pdbx_seq_one_letter_code
_entity_poly.pdbx_strand_id
1 'polypeptide(L)'
;MTVTYNAEVATVRGLGCFLKLLARWRGSIYKLVWMDLILFLTIYYSLNVTYRYILDESGKHVFESMVIYCKDYVNLIPLSFVLGFYVSVIMTRWWNQYTSIPHPDPLAVFVSATVHGQDERGRVMRRTIMRYVCCCVTMIFTMISPRVKKRFPTLDHFVEAGLLQQSERDIIGDLDKKFPKYPKHWLPIVWASSIVTRARKEGRIRDDFAVKTLVDELNKFRGQCGILLQYDHINIPLVYTQVVTLAVYSYFITNIIGHQWVEDNKYKMDLYFPIFTTLEFFFYIGWLKVAESMINPFGDDDDDFEVNWMVDRNLQVSYLIVDEMHHEHPQLVRDQYWDEVFPAELPYTAESKPFKYSPPPIYC
;
A
#
# COMPACT_ATOMS: atom_id res chain seq x y z
N MET A 1 -9.41 -6.74 0.33
CA MET A 1 -8.89 -6.42 -1.01
C MET A 1 -8.88 -4.91 -1.23
N THR A 2 -7.70 -4.32 -1.41
CA THR A 2 -7.46 -2.93 -1.82
C THR A 2 -8.44 -2.51 -2.92
N VAL A 3 -8.92 -1.26 -2.90
CA VAL A 3 -9.96 -0.80 -3.82
C VAL A 3 -9.37 -0.54 -5.20
N THR A 4 -9.65 -1.45 -6.13
CA THR A 4 -9.27 -1.29 -7.54
C THR A 4 -10.41 -0.64 -8.34
N TYR A 5 -10.07 0.37 -9.13
CA TYR A 5 -11.01 1.06 -10.03
C TYR A 5 -10.42 1.34 -11.42
N ASN A 6 -9.27 0.75 -11.74
CA ASN A 6 -8.53 0.99 -12.99
C ASN A 6 -9.41 0.76 -14.24
N ALA A 7 -10.21 -0.31 -14.24
CA ALA A 7 -11.11 -0.63 -15.36
C ALA A 7 -12.20 0.44 -15.59
N GLU A 8 -12.64 1.14 -14.54
CA GLU A 8 -13.69 2.18 -14.65
C GLU A 8 -13.16 3.50 -15.21
N VAL A 9 -11.84 3.74 -15.06
CA VAL A 9 -11.16 4.95 -15.54
C VAL A 9 -10.26 4.69 -16.75
N ALA A 10 -10.27 3.46 -17.29
CA ALA A 10 -9.42 3.05 -18.40
C ALA A 10 -9.66 3.84 -19.69
N THR A 11 -10.83 4.45 -19.85
CA THR A 11 -11.15 5.26 -21.03
C THR A 11 -11.96 6.48 -20.63
N VAL A 12 -11.53 7.66 -21.08
CA VAL A 12 -12.31 8.90 -20.91
C VAL A 12 -13.40 8.92 -21.99
N ARG A 13 -14.53 8.28 -21.72
CA ARG A 13 -15.73 8.34 -22.57
C ARG A 13 -16.68 9.42 -22.06
N GLY A 14 -16.71 10.56 -22.74
CA GLY A 14 -17.64 11.66 -22.45
C GLY A 14 -17.43 12.33 -21.09
N LEU A 15 -18.49 12.97 -20.58
CA LEU A 15 -18.47 13.73 -19.34
C LEU A 15 -18.73 12.79 -18.14
N GLY A 16 -17.92 12.91 -17.09
CA GLY A 16 -18.23 12.31 -15.79
C GLY A 16 -17.59 10.96 -15.46
N CYS A 17 -16.45 10.60 -16.08
CA CYS A 17 -15.67 9.42 -15.67
C CYS A 17 -15.35 9.44 -14.16
N PHE A 18 -14.83 10.55 -13.64
CA PHE A 18 -14.56 10.71 -12.20
C PHE A 18 -15.79 11.03 -11.36
N LEU A 19 -16.86 11.58 -11.94
CA LEU A 19 -18.11 11.81 -11.20
C LEU A 19 -18.72 10.49 -10.72
N LYS A 20 -18.56 9.40 -11.49
CA LYS A 20 -18.99 8.06 -11.05
C LYS A 20 -18.25 7.58 -9.80
N LEU A 21 -16.99 7.99 -9.61
CA LEU A 21 -16.20 7.60 -8.43
C LEU A 21 -16.74 8.25 -7.15
N LEU A 22 -17.38 9.42 -7.24
CA LEU A 22 -18.02 10.08 -6.09
C LEU A 22 -19.23 9.29 -5.55
N ALA A 23 -19.77 8.32 -6.30
CA ALA A 23 -20.85 7.46 -5.80
C ALA A 23 -20.34 6.24 -5.01
N ARG A 24 -19.02 5.99 -4.96
CA ARG A 24 -18.45 4.84 -4.26
C ARG A 24 -18.34 5.11 -2.76
N TRP A 25 -18.61 4.07 -1.94
CA TRP A 25 -18.49 4.13 -0.48
C TRP A 25 -17.19 3.53 0.06
N ARG A 26 -16.80 2.35 -0.45
CA ARG A 26 -15.60 1.64 0.01
C ARG A 26 -14.34 2.37 -0.45
N GLY A 27 -13.39 2.61 0.48
CA GLY A 27 -12.20 3.42 0.22
C GLY A 27 -12.50 4.89 -0.12
N SER A 28 -13.71 5.37 0.16
CA SER A 28 -14.11 6.73 -0.22
C SER A 28 -13.80 7.75 0.86
N ILE A 29 -13.68 9.01 0.44
CA ILE A 29 -13.60 10.16 1.32
C ILE A 29 -14.75 10.22 2.34
N TYR A 30 -15.97 9.84 1.94
CA TYR A 30 -17.14 9.86 2.82
C TYR A 30 -16.99 8.89 3.99
N LYS A 31 -16.49 7.67 3.72
CA LYS A 31 -16.23 6.68 4.76
C LYS A 31 -15.13 7.12 5.73
N LEU A 32 -14.16 7.92 5.26
CA LEU A 32 -13.08 8.44 6.10
C LEU A 32 -13.50 9.61 6.99
N VAL A 33 -14.38 10.50 6.52
CA VAL A 33 -14.67 11.78 7.21
C VAL A 33 -16.04 11.84 7.91
N TRP A 34 -16.93 10.86 7.74
CA TRP A 34 -18.32 11.01 8.20
C TRP A 34 -18.45 11.25 9.70
N MET A 35 -17.62 10.63 10.54
CA MET A 35 -17.62 10.87 11.99
C MET A 35 -17.16 12.29 12.31
N ASP A 36 -16.08 12.72 11.68
CA ASP A 36 -15.55 14.08 11.83
C ASP A 36 -16.56 15.12 11.34
N LEU A 37 -17.31 14.83 10.27
CA LEU A 37 -18.35 15.70 9.74
C LEU A 37 -19.54 15.82 10.69
N ILE A 38 -19.97 14.71 11.29
CA ILE A 38 -21.04 14.74 12.32
C ILE A 38 -20.60 15.60 13.49
N LEU A 39 -19.37 15.43 13.97
CA LEU A 39 -18.81 16.25 15.05
C LEU A 39 -18.77 17.73 14.67
N PHE A 40 -18.23 18.04 13.48
CA PHE A 40 -18.15 19.39 12.93
C PHE A 40 -19.53 20.06 12.86
N LEU A 41 -20.53 19.40 12.28
CA LEU A 41 -21.89 19.92 12.16
C LEU A 41 -22.56 20.05 13.53
N THR A 42 -22.33 19.11 14.45
CA THR A 42 -22.87 19.19 15.82
C THR A 42 -22.35 20.43 16.54
N ILE A 43 -21.04 20.70 16.47
CA ILE A 43 -20.46 21.90 17.07
C ILE A 43 -21.02 23.15 16.39
N TYR A 44 -21.06 23.17 15.05
CA TYR A 44 -21.59 24.30 14.28
C TYR A 44 -23.02 24.65 14.69
N TYR A 45 -23.91 23.65 14.75
CA TYR A 45 -25.31 23.85 15.13
C TYR A 45 -25.48 24.18 16.60
N SER A 46 -24.64 23.65 17.49
CA SER A 46 -24.68 24.00 18.92
C SER A 46 -24.38 25.49 19.14
N LEU A 47 -23.41 26.05 18.42
CA LEU A 47 -23.09 27.47 18.47
C LEU A 47 -24.23 28.30 17.88
N ASN A 48 -24.80 27.87 16.75
CA ASN A 48 -25.92 28.55 16.12
C ASN A 48 -27.16 28.61 17.03
N VAL A 49 -27.52 27.50 17.67
CA VAL A 49 -28.63 27.41 18.64
C VAL A 49 -28.35 28.29 19.85
N THR A 50 -27.11 28.29 20.35
CA THR A 50 -26.70 29.13 21.48
C THR A 50 -26.88 30.61 21.15
N TYR A 51 -26.39 31.05 19.99
CA TYR A 51 -26.55 32.43 19.54
C TYR A 51 -28.02 32.86 19.39
N ARG A 52 -28.86 32.00 18.80
CA ARG A 52 -30.26 32.36 18.49
C ARG A 52 -31.19 32.34 19.69
N TYR A 53 -31.02 31.38 20.59
CA TYR A 53 -32.03 31.08 21.62
C TYR A 53 -31.54 31.21 23.06
N ILE A 54 -30.22 31.25 23.29
CA ILE A 54 -29.65 31.25 24.64
C ILE A 54 -29.04 32.60 25.00
N LEU A 55 -28.30 33.23 24.08
CA LEU A 55 -27.64 34.50 24.35
C LEU A 55 -28.64 35.66 24.42
N ASP A 56 -28.44 36.53 25.41
CA ASP A 56 -29.11 37.84 25.49
C ASP A 56 -28.48 38.85 24.50
N GLU A 57 -29.03 40.05 24.40
CA GLU A 57 -28.53 41.07 23.45
C GLU A 57 -27.05 41.40 23.66
N SER A 58 -26.60 41.46 24.91
CA SER A 58 -25.18 41.72 25.22
C SER A 58 -24.27 40.58 24.77
N GLY A 59 -24.69 39.32 24.99
CA GLY A 59 -23.97 38.13 24.56
C GLY A 59 -23.93 37.98 23.04
N LYS A 60 -25.01 38.34 22.35
CA LYS A 60 -25.06 38.34 20.88
C LYS A 60 -24.03 39.30 20.28
N HIS A 61 -23.90 40.51 20.81
CA HIS A 61 -22.89 41.47 20.33
C HIS A 61 -21.45 41.00 20.55
N VAL A 62 -21.17 40.34 21.69
CA VAL A 62 -19.85 39.74 21.95
C VAL A 62 -19.59 38.60 20.96
N PHE A 63 -20.59 37.74 20.72
CA PHE A 63 -20.46 36.64 19.77
C PHE A 63 -20.25 37.15 18.33
N GLU A 64 -20.99 38.15 17.88
CA GLU A 64 -20.81 38.84 16.60
C GLU A 64 -19.38 39.36 16.43
N SER A 65 -18.83 39.97 17.48
CA SER A 65 -17.44 40.43 17.50
C SER A 65 -16.45 39.27 17.35
N MET A 66 -16.71 38.12 17.98
CA MET A 66 -15.91 36.90 17.83
C MET A 66 -15.99 36.33 16.41
N VAL A 67 -17.18 36.32 15.80
CA VAL A 67 -17.39 35.87 14.41
C VAL A 67 -16.55 36.72 13.46
N ILE A 68 -16.59 38.05 13.60
CA ILE A 68 -15.79 38.97 12.78
C ILE A 68 -14.30 38.72 13.01
N TYR A 69 -13.85 38.63 14.27
CA TYR A 69 -12.47 38.33 14.61
C TYR A 69 -12.00 37.02 13.97
N CYS A 70 -12.76 35.94 14.10
CA CYS A 70 -12.38 34.66 13.49
C CYS A 70 -12.32 34.79 11.96
N LYS A 71 -13.30 35.43 11.33
CA LYS A 71 -13.38 35.61 9.87
C LYS A 71 -12.18 36.35 9.29
N ASP A 72 -11.67 37.36 9.99
CA ASP A 72 -10.49 38.11 9.58
C ASP A 72 -9.21 37.26 9.61
N TYR A 73 -9.16 36.25 10.48
CA TYR A 73 -7.98 35.42 10.72
C TYR A 73 -8.03 34.03 10.04
N VAL A 74 -9.18 33.60 9.50
CA VAL A 74 -9.34 32.29 8.80
C VAL A 74 -8.31 32.10 7.67
N ASN A 75 -7.99 33.17 6.93
CA ASN A 75 -7.13 33.08 5.73
C ASN A 75 -5.63 33.28 6.00
N LEU A 76 -5.20 33.39 7.27
CA LEU A 76 -3.79 33.63 7.60
C LEU A 76 -2.89 32.40 7.39
N ILE A 77 -3.46 31.19 7.51
CA ILE A 77 -2.70 29.95 7.37
C ILE A 77 -2.86 29.42 5.94
N PRO A 78 -1.78 29.30 5.14
CA PRO A 78 -1.84 28.73 3.80
C PRO A 78 -1.95 27.20 3.87
N LEU A 79 -3.12 26.70 4.28
CA LEU A 79 -3.36 25.26 4.49
C LEU A 79 -3.03 24.43 3.27
N SER A 80 -3.41 24.88 2.07
CA SER A 80 -3.19 24.15 0.83
C SER A 80 -1.70 23.89 0.56
N PHE A 81 -0.83 24.81 0.95
CA PHE A 81 0.61 24.64 0.84
C PHE A 81 1.11 23.56 1.80
N VAL A 82 0.80 23.72 3.10
CA VAL A 82 1.27 22.82 4.16
C VAL A 82 0.78 21.39 3.94
N LEU A 83 -0.50 21.21 3.62
CA LEU A 83 -1.09 19.90 3.29
C LEU A 83 -0.50 19.32 2.01
N GLY A 84 -0.32 20.14 0.96
CA GLY A 84 0.23 19.67 -0.31
C GLY A 84 1.61 19.05 -0.18
N PHE A 85 2.53 19.70 0.54
CA PHE A 85 3.86 19.12 0.79
C PHE A 85 3.79 17.87 1.65
N TYR A 86 2.99 17.89 2.72
CA TYR A 86 2.88 16.75 3.63
C TYR A 86 2.32 15.51 2.93
N VAL A 87 1.23 15.66 2.18
CA VAL A 87 0.58 14.57 1.45
C VAL A 87 1.51 14.06 0.34
N SER A 88 2.26 14.93 -0.35
CA SER A 88 3.23 14.51 -1.36
C SER A 88 4.34 13.62 -0.78
N VAL A 89 4.85 13.96 0.40
CA VAL A 89 5.83 13.12 1.13
C VAL A 89 5.23 11.76 1.48
N ILE A 90 3.99 11.72 1.98
CA ILE A 90 3.29 10.46 2.30
C ILE A 90 3.08 9.62 1.06
N MET A 91 2.55 10.19 -0.02
CA MET A 91 2.33 9.51 -1.30
C MET A 91 3.62 8.88 -1.83
N THR A 92 4.74 9.61 -1.76
CA THR A 92 6.04 9.11 -2.18
C THR A 92 6.49 7.92 -1.33
N ARG A 93 6.35 8.01 0.00
CA ARG A 93 6.66 6.90 0.91
C ARG A 93 5.76 5.70 0.69
N TRP A 94 4.46 5.93 0.46
CA TRP A 94 3.47 4.88 0.18
C TRP A 94 3.87 4.09 -1.07
N TRP A 95 4.19 4.77 -2.17
CA TRP A 95 4.59 4.11 -3.42
C TRP A 95 5.94 3.38 -3.31
N ASN A 96 6.90 3.99 -2.61
CA ASN A 96 8.20 3.37 -2.39
C ASN A 96 8.08 2.12 -1.50
N GLN A 97 7.17 2.12 -0.52
CA GLN A 97 6.88 0.92 0.27
C GLN A 97 6.27 -0.19 -0.60
N TYR A 98 5.27 0.14 -1.43
CA TYR A 98 4.65 -0.83 -2.35
C TYR A 98 5.70 -1.48 -3.29
N THR A 99 6.52 -0.66 -3.95
CA THR A 99 7.53 -1.13 -4.90
C THR A 99 8.71 -1.86 -4.24
N SER A 100 8.87 -1.72 -2.91
CA SER A 100 9.87 -2.44 -2.12
C SER A 100 9.37 -3.80 -1.62
N ILE A 101 8.09 -4.15 -1.83
CA ILE A 101 7.58 -5.47 -1.46
C ILE A 101 8.30 -6.54 -2.29
N PRO A 102 9.03 -7.48 -1.65
CA PRO A 102 9.79 -8.47 -2.38
C PRO A 102 8.89 -9.60 -2.89
N HIS A 103 9.04 -9.93 -4.17
CA HIS A 103 8.35 -11.05 -4.80
C HIS A 103 9.30 -12.25 -4.98
N PRO A 104 8.88 -13.48 -4.64
CA PRO A 104 9.74 -14.65 -4.71
C PRO A 104 9.93 -15.17 -6.14
N ASP A 105 9.14 -14.71 -7.11
CA ASP A 105 9.07 -15.25 -8.47
C ASP A 105 10.41 -15.26 -9.20
N PRO A 106 11.21 -14.17 -9.23
CA PRO A 106 12.49 -14.19 -9.94
C PRO A 106 13.41 -15.26 -9.36
N LEU A 107 13.42 -15.38 -8.03
CA LEU A 107 14.23 -16.39 -7.34
C LEU A 107 13.70 -17.81 -7.59
N ALA A 108 12.37 -18.00 -7.63
CA ALA A 108 11.76 -19.29 -7.96
C ALA A 108 12.19 -19.77 -9.34
N VAL A 109 12.20 -18.87 -10.33
CA VAL A 109 12.66 -19.19 -11.69
C VAL A 109 14.13 -19.62 -11.68
N PHE A 110 15.00 -18.86 -10.99
CA PHE A 110 16.42 -19.24 -10.88
C PHE A 110 16.61 -20.58 -10.16
N VAL A 111 15.91 -20.81 -9.06
CA VAL A 111 15.99 -22.08 -8.31
C VAL A 111 15.54 -23.24 -9.18
N SER A 112 14.44 -23.09 -9.92
CA SER A 112 13.93 -24.13 -10.84
C SER A 112 14.91 -24.42 -11.97
N ALA A 113 15.56 -23.39 -12.53
CA ALA A 113 16.49 -23.55 -13.64
C ALA A 113 17.87 -24.13 -13.25
N THR A 114 18.34 -23.87 -12.03
CA THR A 114 19.75 -24.11 -11.64
C THR A 114 19.94 -25.22 -10.60
N VAL A 115 18.92 -25.53 -9.79
CA VAL A 115 18.99 -26.60 -8.77
C VAL A 115 18.40 -27.88 -9.37
N HIS A 116 19.25 -28.67 -10.00
CA HIS A 116 18.85 -29.85 -10.76
C HIS A 116 18.52 -31.07 -9.90
N GLY A 117 17.70 -31.97 -10.44
CA GLY A 117 17.40 -33.29 -9.89
C GLY A 117 15.90 -33.55 -9.91
N GLN A 118 15.48 -34.63 -10.58
CA GLN A 118 14.09 -35.11 -10.58
C GLN A 118 13.80 -36.10 -9.45
N ASP A 119 14.82 -36.46 -8.68
CA ASP A 119 14.70 -37.26 -7.48
C ASP A 119 14.24 -36.42 -6.29
N GLU A 120 13.82 -37.13 -5.24
CA GLU A 120 13.32 -36.54 -4.00
C GLU A 120 14.29 -35.52 -3.39
N ARG A 121 15.61 -35.78 -3.46
CA ARG A 121 16.63 -34.88 -2.91
C ARG A 121 16.62 -33.51 -3.60
N GLY A 122 16.57 -33.48 -4.93
CA GLY A 122 16.51 -32.24 -5.71
C GLY A 122 15.23 -31.46 -5.43
N ARG A 123 14.09 -32.16 -5.40
CA ARG A 123 12.78 -31.60 -5.05
C ARG A 123 12.77 -30.96 -3.67
N VAL A 124 13.29 -31.67 -2.66
CA VAL A 124 13.38 -31.16 -1.27
C VAL A 124 14.25 -29.90 -1.21
N MET A 125 15.39 -29.85 -1.90
CA MET A 125 16.23 -28.65 -1.92
C MET A 125 15.49 -27.44 -2.49
N ARG A 126 14.89 -27.59 -3.68
CA ARG A 126 14.15 -26.52 -4.37
C ARG A 126 13.00 -25.98 -3.53
N ARG A 127 12.14 -26.87 -3.03
CA ARG A 127 10.99 -26.50 -2.19
C ARG A 127 11.42 -25.85 -0.88
N THR A 128 12.49 -26.33 -0.26
CA THR A 128 12.98 -25.78 1.01
C THR A 128 13.59 -24.39 0.84
N ILE A 129 14.36 -24.14 -0.22
CA ILE A 129 14.87 -22.79 -0.55
C ILE A 129 13.70 -21.81 -0.66
N MET A 130 12.68 -22.15 -1.45
CA MET A 130 11.53 -21.26 -1.64
C MET A 130 10.65 -21.10 -0.40
N ARG A 131 10.52 -22.16 0.41
CA ARG A 131 9.83 -22.07 1.70
C ARG A 131 10.51 -21.09 2.64
N TYR A 132 11.84 -21.10 2.72
CA TYR A 132 12.59 -20.14 3.53
C TYR A 132 12.47 -18.70 3.03
N VAL A 133 12.43 -18.49 1.72
CA VAL A 133 12.20 -17.17 1.12
C VAL A 133 10.81 -16.65 1.51
N CYS A 134 9.78 -17.49 1.38
CA CYS A 134 8.41 -17.15 1.77
C CYS A 134 8.28 -16.95 3.29
N CYS A 135 8.97 -17.77 4.10
CA CYS A 135 9.01 -17.63 5.54
C CYS A 135 9.63 -16.28 5.96
N CYS A 136 10.75 -15.88 5.35
CA CYS A 136 11.39 -14.58 5.61
C CYS A 136 10.42 -13.42 5.41
N VAL A 137 9.81 -13.31 4.22
CA VAL A 137 8.88 -12.20 3.95
C VAL A 137 7.63 -12.26 4.81
N THR A 138 7.14 -13.46 5.15
CA THR A 138 6.00 -13.60 6.07
C THR A 138 6.35 -13.12 7.49
N MET A 139 7.55 -13.44 7.98
CA MET A 139 8.03 -12.91 9.26
C MET A 139 8.12 -11.38 9.22
N ILE A 140 8.63 -10.79 8.13
CA ILE A 140 8.63 -9.33 7.95
C ILE A 140 7.22 -8.76 8.00
N PHE A 141 6.28 -9.36 7.27
CA PHE A 141 4.89 -8.92 7.29
C PHE A 141 4.25 -9.02 8.68
N THR A 142 4.57 -10.03 9.50
CA THR A 142 4.09 -10.05 10.90
C THR A 142 4.67 -8.95 11.77
N MET A 143 5.79 -8.35 11.38
CA MET A 143 6.40 -7.25 12.12
C MET A 143 5.78 -5.89 11.75
N ILE A 144 5.40 -5.69 10.49
CA ILE A 144 4.93 -4.39 9.97
C ILE A 144 3.42 -4.32 9.75
N SER A 145 2.72 -5.46 9.64
CA SER A 145 1.28 -5.52 9.38
C SER A 145 0.51 -6.15 10.55
N PRO A 146 -0.39 -5.41 11.20
CA PRO A 146 -1.28 -5.96 12.23
C PRO A 146 -2.16 -7.11 11.70
N ARG A 147 -2.61 -7.04 10.43
CA ARG A 147 -3.40 -8.11 9.79
C ARG A 147 -2.67 -9.43 9.73
N VAL A 148 -1.39 -9.39 9.34
CA VAL A 148 -0.57 -10.60 9.25
C VAL A 148 -0.13 -11.06 10.64
N LYS A 149 0.11 -10.14 11.57
CA LYS A 149 0.38 -10.47 12.97
C LYS A 149 -0.80 -11.17 13.65
N LYS A 150 -2.04 -10.75 13.39
CA LYS A 150 -3.26 -11.43 13.84
C LYS A 150 -3.39 -12.85 13.27
N ARG A 151 -2.96 -13.05 12.02
CA ARG A 151 -2.95 -14.36 11.35
C ARG A 151 -1.84 -15.29 11.87
N PHE A 152 -0.65 -14.75 12.16
CA PHE A 152 0.49 -15.51 12.68
C PHE A 152 1.05 -14.87 13.96
N PRO A 153 0.36 -15.02 15.12
CA PRO A 153 0.78 -14.40 16.37
C PRO A 153 2.11 -14.95 16.90
N THR A 154 2.33 -16.26 16.75
CA THR A 154 3.49 -17.00 17.28
C THR A 154 4.17 -17.84 16.21
N LEU A 155 5.40 -18.31 16.45
CA LEU A 155 6.09 -19.23 15.55
C LEU A 155 5.37 -20.57 15.37
N ASP A 156 4.53 -20.97 16.31
CA ASP A 156 3.76 -22.23 16.19
C ASP A 156 2.73 -22.12 15.05
N HIS A 157 2.15 -20.95 14.83
CA HIS A 157 1.27 -20.70 13.68
C HIS A 157 2.03 -20.75 12.33
N PHE A 158 3.34 -20.46 12.32
CA PHE A 158 4.16 -20.68 11.11
C PHE A 158 4.39 -22.16 10.84
N VAL A 159 4.48 -22.98 11.89
CA VAL A 159 4.59 -24.44 11.76
C VAL A 159 3.28 -25.03 11.26
N GLU A 160 2.16 -24.66 11.86
CA GLU A 160 0.81 -25.09 11.46
C GLU A 160 0.50 -24.70 10.00
N ALA A 161 0.93 -23.51 9.57
CA ALA A 161 0.78 -23.06 8.19
C ALA A 161 1.77 -23.68 7.19
N GLY A 162 2.71 -24.52 7.65
CA GLY A 162 3.71 -25.17 6.80
C GLY A 162 4.83 -24.26 6.28
N LEU A 163 4.99 -23.06 6.87
CA LEU A 163 6.10 -22.16 6.56
C LEU A 163 7.39 -22.57 7.29
N LEU A 164 7.26 -23.13 8.49
CA LEU A 164 8.36 -23.69 9.28
C LEU A 164 8.13 -25.17 9.57
N GLN A 165 9.21 -25.91 9.77
CA GLN A 165 9.17 -27.21 10.43
C GLN A 165 9.41 -27.04 11.93
N GLN A 166 8.97 -28.02 12.74
CA GLN A 166 9.13 -27.97 14.20
C GLN A 166 10.60 -27.74 14.62
N SER A 167 11.53 -28.47 14.00
CA SER A 167 12.97 -28.34 14.27
C SER A 167 13.52 -26.95 13.95
N GLU A 168 13.03 -26.31 12.90
CA GLU A 168 13.45 -24.95 12.49
C GLU A 168 12.89 -23.90 13.46
N ARG A 169 11.64 -24.07 13.90
CA ARG A 169 11.02 -23.24 14.92
C ARG A 169 11.80 -23.31 16.23
N ASP A 170 12.25 -24.50 16.63
CA ASP A 170 13.02 -24.67 17.88
C ASP A 170 14.38 -23.97 17.81
N ILE A 171 15.06 -24.02 16.65
CA ILE A 171 16.31 -23.26 16.43
C ILE A 171 16.06 -21.75 16.56
N ILE A 172 14.99 -21.21 15.95
CA ILE A 172 14.64 -19.79 16.09
C ILE A 172 14.36 -19.45 17.56
N GLY A 173 13.56 -20.27 18.24
CA GLY A 173 13.20 -20.07 19.64
C GLY A 173 14.41 -20.05 20.58
N ASP A 174 15.38 -20.94 20.36
CA ASP A 174 16.62 -20.94 21.14
C ASP A 174 17.51 -19.73 20.85
N LEU A 175 17.54 -19.26 19.60
CA LEU A 175 18.23 -18.01 19.25
C LEU A 175 17.54 -16.77 19.81
N ASP A 176 16.22 -16.78 19.96
CA ASP A 176 15.48 -15.70 20.61
C ASP A 176 15.72 -15.67 22.12
N LYS A 177 15.84 -16.83 22.78
CA LYS A 177 16.27 -16.91 24.18
C LYS A 177 17.69 -16.38 24.37
N LYS A 178 18.62 -16.78 23.49
CA LYS A 178 20.04 -16.36 23.56
C LYS A 178 20.25 -14.90 23.17
N PHE A 179 19.49 -14.40 22.19
CA PHE A 179 19.65 -13.06 21.62
C PHE A 179 18.28 -12.36 21.49
N PRO A 180 17.65 -11.93 22.60
CA PRO A 180 16.27 -11.46 22.60
C PRO A 180 16.07 -10.07 21.95
N LYS A 181 17.15 -9.30 21.77
CA LYS A 181 17.05 -7.90 21.33
C LYS A 181 16.64 -7.73 19.86
N TYR A 182 17.02 -8.67 19.00
CA TYR A 182 16.86 -8.50 17.55
C TYR A 182 16.03 -9.64 16.95
N PRO A 183 15.02 -9.33 16.13
CA PRO A 183 14.21 -10.35 15.47
C PRO A 183 15.04 -11.17 14.47
N LYS A 184 14.67 -12.44 14.29
CA LYS A 184 15.39 -13.41 13.43
C LYS A 184 14.73 -13.60 12.05
N HIS A 185 13.99 -12.60 11.56
CA HIS A 185 13.35 -12.63 10.24
C HIS A 185 14.34 -12.92 9.08
N TRP A 186 15.62 -12.58 9.26
CA TRP A 186 16.68 -12.79 8.26
C TRP A 186 17.24 -14.22 8.24
N LEU A 187 16.98 -15.02 9.28
CA LEU A 187 17.57 -16.34 9.44
C LEU A 187 17.17 -17.33 8.34
N PRO A 188 15.90 -17.38 7.88
CA PRO A 188 15.52 -18.24 6.75
C PRO A 188 16.35 -17.98 5.47
N ILE A 189 16.70 -16.73 5.16
CA ILE A 189 17.53 -16.42 3.99
C ILE A 189 18.95 -16.96 4.15
N VAL A 190 19.52 -16.93 5.35
CA VAL A 190 20.82 -17.55 5.66
C VAL A 190 20.76 -19.06 5.44
N TRP A 191 19.67 -19.70 5.88
CA TRP A 191 19.47 -21.13 5.63
C TRP A 191 19.27 -21.46 4.15
N ALA A 192 18.53 -20.65 3.40
CA ALA A 192 18.37 -20.82 1.95
C ALA A 192 19.72 -20.74 1.23
N SER A 193 20.56 -19.74 1.55
CA SER A 193 21.92 -19.62 1.00
C SER A 193 22.80 -20.83 1.37
N SER A 194 22.63 -21.37 2.58
CA SER A 194 23.32 -22.59 2.99
C SER A 194 22.88 -23.84 2.21
N ILE A 195 21.60 -23.92 1.79
CA ILE A 195 21.14 -24.99 0.90
C ILE A 195 21.70 -24.81 -0.50
N VAL A 196 21.76 -23.58 -1.03
CA VAL A 196 22.36 -23.30 -2.34
C VAL A 196 23.83 -23.75 -2.37
N THR A 197 24.62 -23.38 -1.36
CA THR A 197 26.02 -23.81 -1.27
C THR A 197 26.16 -25.32 -1.09
N ARG A 198 25.23 -25.98 -0.37
CA ARG A 198 25.19 -27.44 -0.27
C ARG A 198 24.82 -28.10 -1.60
N ALA A 199 23.84 -27.58 -2.32
CA ALA A 199 23.43 -28.08 -3.63
C ALA A 199 24.60 -28.04 -4.62
N ARG A 200 25.44 -27.00 -4.56
CA ARG A 200 26.68 -26.94 -5.35
C ARG A 200 27.68 -28.05 -4.98
N LYS A 201 27.92 -28.28 -3.68
CA LYS A 201 28.81 -29.34 -3.20
C LYS A 201 28.29 -30.74 -3.57
N GLU A 202 26.98 -30.93 -3.59
CA GLU A 202 26.32 -32.17 -4.01
C GLU A 202 26.20 -32.29 -5.54
N GLY A 203 26.77 -31.37 -6.33
CA GLY A 203 26.72 -31.40 -7.80
C GLY A 203 25.34 -31.12 -8.41
N ARG A 204 24.38 -30.63 -7.60
CA ARG A 204 23.03 -30.26 -8.05
C ARG A 204 22.98 -28.91 -8.75
N ILE A 205 23.95 -28.06 -8.47
CA ILE A 205 24.22 -26.83 -9.22
C ILE A 205 25.55 -27.04 -9.96
N ARG A 206 25.54 -26.81 -11.27
CA ARG A 206 26.66 -27.19 -12.16
C ARG A 206 27.87 -26.27 -12.04
N ASP A 207 27.63 -24.97 -11.94
CA ASP A 207 28.68 -23.95 -12.02
C ASP A 207 28.56 -22.89 -10.90
N ASP A 208 29.66 -22.20 -10.65
CA ASP A 208 29.75 -21.21 -9.58
C ASP A 208 29.04 -19.88 -9.94
N PHE A 209 28.80 -19.61 -11.23
CA PHE A 209 28.05 -18.42 -11.66
C PHE A 209 26.57 -18.55 -11.31
N ALA A 210 25.99 -19.75 -11.46
CA ALA A 210 24.63 -20.07 -11.00
C ALA A 210 24.50 -19.90 -9.48
N VAL A 211 25.49 -20.36 -8.71
CA VAL A 211 25.54 -20.15 -7.25
C VAL A 211 25.58 -18.67 -6.92
N LYS A 212 26.48 -17.90 -7.55
CA LYS A 212 26.58 -16.45 -7.36
C LYS A 212 25.25 -15.77 -7.65
N THR A 213 24.61 -16.11 -8.77
CA THR A 213 23.32 -15.53 -9.18
C THR A 213 22.22 -15.78 -8.16
N LEU A 214 22.10 -17.02 -7.66
CA LEU A 214 21.16 -17.36 -6.59
C LEU A 214 21.42 -16.60 -5.29
N VAL A 215 22.68 -16.49 -4.89
CA VAL A 215 23.07 -15.77 -3.65
C VAL A 215 22.82 -14.26 -3.80
N ASP A 216 23.09 -13.68 -4.96
CA ASP A 216 22.83 -12.27 -5.23
C ASP A 216 21.33 -11.96 -5.21
N GLU A 217 20.49 -12.79 -5.82
CA GLU A 217 19.04 -12.61 -5.80
C GLU A 217 18.45 -12.84 -4.39
N LEU A 218 18.99 -13.78 -3.60
CA LEU A 218 18.65 -13.92 -2.17
C LEU A 218 18.99 -12.64 -1.38
N ASN A 219 20.17 -12.05 -1.63
CA ASN A 219 20.60 -10.82 -0.98
C ASN A 219 19.75 -9.61 -1.40
N LYS A 220 19.38 -9.51 -2.67
CA LYS A 220 18.48 -8.49 -3.20
C LYS A 220 17.09 -8.59 -2.56
N PHE A 221 16.53 -9.80 -2.49
CA PHE A 221 15.27 -10.07 -1.80
C PHE A 221 15.32 -9.66 -0.32
N ARG A 222 16.41 -10.01 0.38
CA ARG A 222 16.66 -9.58 1.77
C ARG A 222 16.81 -8.06 1.88
N GLY A 223 17.45 -7.40 0.91
CA GLY A 223 17.59 -5.94 0.85
C GLY A 223 16.23 -5.25 0.79
N GLN A 224 15.33 -5.74 -0.07
CA GLN A 224 13.94 -5.28 -0.17
C GLN A 224 13.17 -5.48 1.14
N CYS A 225 13.29 -6.65 1.78
CA CYS A 225 12.75 -6.87 3.14
C CYS A 225 13.26 -5.82 4.14
N GLY A 226 14.56 -5.49 4.06
CA GLY A 226 15.19 -4.48 4.92
C GLY A 226 14.63 -3.07 4.71
N ILE A 227 14.33 -2.69 3.47
CA ILE A 227 13.71 -1.40 3.15
C ILE A 227 12.33 -1.29 3.80
N LEU A 228 11.52 -2.36 3.78
CA LEU A 228 10.22 -2.35 4.46
C LEU A 228 10.36 -2.10 5.97
N LEU A 229 11.30 -2.76 6.63
CA LEU A 229 11.58 -2.54 8.05
C LEU A 229 12.09 -1.12 8.33
N GLN A 230 12.85 -0.53 7.41
CA GLN A 230 13.31 0.85 7.55
C GLN A 230 12.14 1.84 7.49
N TYR A 231 11.16 1.63 6.62
CA TYR A 231 9.97 2.48 6.56
C TYR A 231 9.10 2.38 7.82
N ASP A 232 8.94 1.17 8.37
CA ASP A 232 8.22 0.92 9.62
C ASP A 232 8.94 1.54 10.84
N HIS A 233 10.27 1.39 10.89
CA HIS A 233 11.07 1.92 11.98
C HIS A 233 11.21 3.46 11.92
N ILE A 234 11.44 4.01 10.73
CA ILE A 234 11.65 5.45 10.50
C ILE A 234 10.40 6.06 9.86
N ASN A 235 9.51 6.48 10.73
CA ASN A 235 8.28 7.19 10.38
C ASN A 235 8.55 8.64 9.97
N ILE A 236 7.54 9.29 9.40
CA ILE A 236 7.57 10.74 9.20
C ILE A 236 7.77 11.41 10.58
N PRO A 237 8.64 12.43 10.71
CA PRO A 237 8.88 13.07 11.99
C PRO A 237 7.56 13.50 12.65
N LEU A 238 7.37 13.07 13.89
CA LEU A 238 6.13 13.32 14.63
C LEU A 238 5.76 14.81 14.64
N VAL A 239 6.76 15.69 14.82
CA VAL A 239 6.57 17.14 14.80
C VAL A 239 5.96 17.64 13.48
N TYR A 240 6.29 17.02 12.34
CA TYR A 240 5.72 17.43 11.07
C TYR A 240 4.25 17.04 10.98
N THR A 241 3.91 15.81 11.36
CA THR A 241 2.51 15.36 11.49
C THR A 241 1.73 16.27 12.44
N GLN A 242 2.30 16.62 13.59
CA GLN A 242 1.68 17.51 14.58
C GLN A 242 1.43 18.92 14.03
N VAL A 243 2.41 19.53 13.34
CA VAL A 243 2.27 20.87 12.75
C VAL A 243 1.14 20.91 11.73
N VAL A 244 1.07 19.93 10.83
CA VAL A 244 0.03 19.85 9.81
C VAL A 244 -1.35 19.66 10.46
N THR A 245 -1.43 18.75 11.43
CA THR A 245 -2.64 18.47 12.20
C THR A 245 -3.14 19.71 12.93
N LEU A 246 -2.24 20.41 13.64
CA LEU A 246 -2.56 21.63 14.36
C LEU A 246 -3.05 22.72 13.41
N ALA A 247 -2.40 22.90 12.26
CA ALA A 247 -2.78 23.89 11.26
C ALA A 247 -4.22 23.66 10.77
N VAL A 248 -4.55 22.42 10.39
CA VAL A 248 -5.89 22.06 9.89
C VAL A 248 -6.95 22.20 10.97
N TYR A 249 -6.73 21.67 12.18
CA TYR A 249 -7.73 21.77 13.24
C TYR A 249 -7.91 23.19 13.76
N SER A 250 -6.84 23.98 13.88
CA SER A 250 -6.94 25.40 14.28
C SER A 250 -7.71 26.23 13.26
N TYR A 251 -7.49 25.95 11.97
CA TYR A 251 -8.29 26.54 10.90
C TYR A 251 -9.76 26.20 11.09
N PHE A 252 -10.14 24.93 11.28
CA PHE A 252 -11.55 24.57 11.42
C PHE A 252 -12.21 25.10 12.70
N ILE A 253 -11.48 25.19 13.82
CA ILE A 253 -11.99 25.85 15.03
C ILE A 253 -12.36 27.31 14.73
N THR A 254 -11.46 28.03 14.05
CA THR A 254 -11.69 29.42 13.66
C THR A 254 -12.79 29.53 12.60
N ASN A 255 -12.82 28.59 11.65
CA ASN A 255 -13.77 28.55 10.54
C ASN A 255 -15.20 28.34 11.03
N ILE A 256 -15.40 27.43 12.01
CA ILE A 256 -16.72 27.13 12.60
C ILE A 256 -17.33 28.38 13.24
N ILE A 257 -16.52 29.20 13.92
CA ILE A 257 -16.97 30.45 14.57
C ILE A 257 -17.16 31.53 13.51
N GLY A 258 -16.17 31.76 12.64
CA GLY A 258 -16.18 32.83 11.64
C GLY A 258 -17.28 32.72 10.56
N HIS A 259 -17.87 31.53 10.39
CA HIS A 259 -18.96 31.28 9.44
C HIS A 259 -20.31 30.99 10.11
N GLN A 260 -20.48 31.44 11.36
CA GLN A 260 -21.81 31.48 11.99
C GLN A 260 -22.68 32.55 11.34
N TRP A 261 -23.97 32.24 11.17
CA TRP A 261 -24.96 33.21 10.71
C TRP A 261 -25.41 34.08 11.87
N VAL A 262 -25.00 35.36 11.83
CA VAL A 262 -25.37 36.39 12.81
C VAL A 262 -26.27 37.45 12.18
N GLU A 263 -26.97 38.22 12.99
CA GLU A 263 -27.93 39.24 12.55
C GLU A 263 -27.26 40.39 11.76
N ASP A 264 -26.03 40.76 12.12
CA ASP A 264 -25.22 41.80 11.44
C ASP A 264 -24.43 41.29 10.22
N ASN A 265 -24.90 40.23 9.55
CA ASN A 265 -24.17 39.66 8.43
C ASN A 265 -24.40 40.46 7.14
N LYS A 266 -23.35 40.60 6.32
CA LYS A 266 -23.37 41.33 5.03
C LYS A 266 -24.47 40.82 4.08
N TYR A 267 -24.81 39.54 4.18
CA TYR A 267 -25.89 38.91 3.43
C TYR A 267 -27.06 38.60 4.36
N LYS A 268 -28.24 39.14 4.05
CA LYS A 268 -29.48 38.92 4.82
C LYS A 268 -30.13 37.55 4.58
N MET A 269 -29.48 36.66 3.83
CA MET A 269 -29.99 35.32 3.54
C MET A 269 -29.38 34.32 4.51
N ASP A 270 -30.22 33.68 5.32
CA ASP A 270 -29.82 32.58 6.19
C ASP A 270 -30.09 31.25 5.49
N LEU A 271 -29.03 30.53 5.13
CA LEU A 271 -29.16 29.24 4.45
C LEU A 271 -29.41 28.08 5.42
N TYR A 272 -29.31 28.29 6.74
CA TYR A 272 -29.38 27.29 7.83
C TYR A 272 -28.36 26.14 7.75
N PHE A 273 -27.87 25.78 6.56
CA PHE A 273 -26.85 24.78 6.33
C PHE A 273 -25.60 25.44 5.71
N PRO A 274 -24.41 25.25 6.28
CA PRO A 274 -23.19 25.87 5.80
C PRO A 274 -22.61 25.10 4.59
N ILE A 275 -23.22 25.26 3.41
CA ILE A 275 -22.86 24.50 2.19
C ILE A 275 -21.35 24.62 1.88
N PHE A 276 -20.84 25.84 1.75
CA PHE A 276 -19.45 26.06 1.34
C PHE A 276 -18.44 25.67 2.42
N THR A 277 -18.74 25.92 3.70
CA THR A 277 -17.89 25.46 4.81
C THR A 277 -17.85 23.94 4.89
N THR A 278 -18.97 23.26 4.57
CA THR A 278 -19.01 21.79 4.48
C THR A 278 -18.20 21.29 3.28
N LEU A 279 -18.21 21.98 2.14
CA LEU A 279 -17.34 21.65 1.01
C LEU A 279 -15.86 21.85 1.35
N GLU A 280 -15.49 22.96 2.00
CA GLU A 280 -14.13 23.20 2.51
C GLU A 280 -13.71 22.11 3.50
N PHE A 281 -14.62 21.66 4.35
CA PHE A 281 -14.40 20.51 5.24
C PHE A 281 -14.01 19.26 4.45
N PHE A 282 -14.80 18.88 3.43
CA PHE A 282 -14.45 17.76 2.58
C PHE A 282 -13.09 17.95 1.90
N PHE A 283 -12.75 19.16 1.45
CA PHE A 283 -11.44 19.41 0.85
C PHE A 283 -10.29 19.26 1.87
N TYR A 284 -10.29 19.98 2.98
CA TYR A 284 -9.13 20.02 3.88
C TYR A 284 -9.07 18.86 4.87
N ILE A 285 -10.18 18.48 5.52
CA ILE A 285 -10.21 17.28 6.37
C ILE A 285 -10.07 16.03 5.50
N GLY A 286 -10.75 15.98 4.35
CA GLY A 286 -10.59 14.85 3.43
C GLY A 286 -9.16 14.69 2.93
N TRP A 287 -8.46 15.78 2.61
CA TRP A 287 -7.07 15.72 2.18
C TRP A 287 -6.12 15.30 3.32
N LEU A 288 -6.38 15.75 4.56
CA LEU A 288 -5.68 15.24 5.74
C LEU A 288 -5.95 13.74 5.95
N LYS A 289 -7.19 13.28 5.78
CA LYS A 289 -7.56 11.86 5.88
C LYS A 289 -6.91 10.99 4.80
N VAL A 290 -6.71 11.52 3.59
CA VAL A 290 -5.92 10.83 2.56
C VAL A 290 -4.51 10.54 3.10
N ALA A 291 -3.85 11.54 3.69
CA ALA A 291 -2.56 11.35 4.34
C ALA A 291 -2.63 10.34 5.50
N GLU A 292 -3.63 10.43 6.38
CA GLU A 292 -3.82 9.48 7.50
C GLU A 292 -3.97 8.03 7.01
N SER A 293 -4.76 7.80 5.96
CA SER A 293 -4.98 6.45 5.39
C SER A 293 -3.76 5.86 4.69
N MET A 294 -2.79 6.69 4.29
CA MET A 294 -1.62 6.25 3.51
C MET A 294 -0.33 6.24 4.32
N ILE A 295 -0.34 6.79 5.55
CA ILE A 295 0.86 6.90 6.38
C ILE A 295 1.41 5.52 6.76
N ASN A 296 0.52 4.55 6.98
CA ASN A 296 0.86 3.15 7.21
C ASN A 296 0.02 2.23 6.30
N PRO A 297 0.52 1.88 5.11
CA PRO A 297 -0.23 1.07 4.14
C PRO A 297 -0.31 -0.42 4.49
N PHE A 298 0.23 -0.85 5.63
CA PHE A 298 0.19 -2.24 6.11
C PHE A 298 -0.88 -2.46 7.18
N GLY A 299 -1.74 -1.46 7.41
CA GLY A 299 -2.75 -1.43 8.45
C GLY A 299 -4.01 -2.26 8.17
N ASP A 300 -5.14 -1.71 8.60
CA ASP A 300 -6.46 -2.31 8.58
C ASP A 300 -7.49 -1.52 7.74
N ASP A 301 -7.07 -0.54 6.95
CA ASP A 301 -7.93 0.27 6.08
C ASP A 301 -8.37 -0.48 4.81
N ASP A 302 -9.37 0.08 4.10
CA ASP A 302 -9.93 -0.51 2.88
C ASP A 302 -8.90 -0.57 1.74
N ASP A 303 -7.98 0.41 1.68
CA ASP A 303 -6.99 0.62 0.63
C ASP A 303 -5.56 0.24 1.02
N ASP A 304 -5.38 -0.35 2.20
CA ASP A 304 -4.11 -0.93 2.61
C ASP A 304 -3.73 -2.13 1.74
N PHE A 305 -2.44 -2.46 1.74
CA PHE A 305 -1.88 -3.54 0.96
C PHE A 305 -2.40 -4.92 1.42
N GLU A 306 -2.76 -5.77 0.45
CA GLU A 306 -3.27 -7.12 0.69
C GLU A 306 -2.16 -8.13 0.96
N VAL A 307 -1.38 -7.90 2.00
CA VAL A 307 -0.21 -8.73 2.35
C VAL A 307 -0.57 -10.16 2.75
N ASN A 308 -1.76 -10.41 3.31
CA ASN A 308 -2.23 -11.78 3.59
C ASN A 308 -2.40 -12.60 2.31
N TRP A 309 -2.99 -12.00 1.27
CA TRP A 309 -3.09 -12.64 -0.05
C TRP A 309 -1.69 -12.87 -0.64
N MET A 310 -0.77 -11.91 -0.48
CA MET A 310 0.61 -12.06 -0.95
C MET A 310 1.31 -13.25 -0.28
N VAL A 311 1.13 -13.49 1.02
CA VAL A 311 1.69 -14.67 1.72
C VAL A 311 1.24 -15.96 1.04
N ASP A 312 -0.07 -16.11 0.80
CA ASP A 312 -0.64 -17.31 0.20
C ASP A 312 -0.16 -17.50 -1.24
N ARG A 313 -0.27 -16.45 -2.04
CA ARG A 313 0.15 -16.44 -3.44
C ARG A 313 1.63 -16.74 -3.58
N ASN A 314 2.47 -16.14 -2.73
CA ASN A 314 3.92 -16.33 -2.78
C ASN A 314 4.30 -17.79 -2.55
N LEU A 315 3.70 -18.45 -1.56
CA LEU A 315 4.01 -19.86 -1.29
C LEU A 315 3.51 -20.77 -2.41
N GLN A 316 2.25 -20.59 -2.83
CA GLN A 316 1.62 -21.42 -3.86
C GLN A 316 2.34 -21.33 -5.22
N VAL A 317 2.58 -20.11 -5.70
CA VAL A 317 3.25 -19.87 -6.99
C VAL A 317 4.70 -20.34 -6.94
N SER A 318 5.41 -20.08 -5.84
CA SER A 318 6.80 -20.55 -5.70
C SER A 318 6.89 -22.07 -5.79
N TYR A 319 5.98 -22.80 -5.14
CA TYR A 319 5.95 -24.26 -5.22
C TYR A 319 5.59 -24.76 -6.61
N LEU A 320 4.63 -24.13 -7.29
CA LEU A 320 4.31 -24.51 -8.67
C LEU A 320 5.53 -24.37 -9.61
N ILE A 321 6.28 -23.27 -9.49
CA ILE A 321 7.45 -22.99 -10.33
C ILE A 321 8.60 -23.98 -10.08
N VAL A 322 8.93 -24.25 -8.82
CA VAL A 322 10.12 -25.05 -8.47
C VAL A 322 9.87 -26.54 -8.37
N ASP A 323 8.61 -26.98 -8.47
CA ASP A 323 8.22 -28.38 -8.36
C ASP A 323 7.60 -28.88 -9.66
N GLU A 324 6.33 -28.56 -9.90
CA GLU A 324 5.58 -29.06 -11.06
C GLU A 324 6.17 -28.59 -12.40
N MET A 325 6.71 -27.37 -12.45
CA MET A 325 7.33 -26.83 -13.67
C MET A 325 8.82 -27.13 -13.78
N HIS A 326 9.42 -27.88 -12.85
CA HIS A 326 10.86 -28.14 -12.88
C HIS A 326 11.28 -29.05 -14.04
N HIS A 327 11.98 -28.47 -15.02
CA HIS A 327 12.35 -29.09 -16.29
C HIS A 327 11.16 -29.66 -17.10
N GLU A 328 9.94 -29.25 -16.77
CA GLU A 328 8.75 -29.53 -17.55
C GLU A 328 8.52 -28.36 -18.51
N HIS A 329 8.43 -28.66 -19.80
CA HIS A 329 8.07 -27.67 -20.81
C HIS A 329 7.27 -28.34 -21.93
N PRO A 330 6.40 -27.59 -22.65
CA PRO A 330 5.73 -28.12 -23.82
C PRO A 330 6.70 -28.64 -24.87
N GLN A 331 6.22 -29.52 -25.74
CA GLN A 331 7.01 -30.02 -26.86
C GLN A 331 7.47 -28.85 -27.75
N LEU A 332 8.74 -28.90 -28.17
CA LEU A 332 9.29 -27.92 -29.09
C LEU A 332 8.71 -28.17 -30.48
N VAL A 333 7.88 -27.24 -30.94
CA VAL A 333 7.26 -27.26 -32.27
C VAL A 333 7.66 -26.00 -33.04
N ARG A 334 7.65 -26.09 -34.38
CA ARG A 334 7.82 -24.93 -35.24
C ARG A 334 6.66 -23.96 -35.00
N ASP A 335 6.98 -22.68 -34.87
CA ASP A 335 5.96 -21.63 -34.73
C ASP A 335 5.24 -21.35 -36.07
N GLN A 336 4.20 -20.54 -36.01
CA GLN A 336 3.33 -20.23 -37.16
C GLN A 336 4.04 -19.46 -38.28
N TYR A 337 5.18 -18.83 -38.01
CA TYR A 337 5.94 -18.01 -38.94
C TYR A 337 7.31 -18.63 -39.28
N TRP A 338 7.49 -19.93 -39.02
CA TRP A 338 8.78 -20.62 -39.11
C TRP A 338 9.49 -20.47 -40.46
N ASP A 339 8.74 -20.48 -41.56
CA ASP A 339 9.28 -20.37 -42.93
C ASP A 339 9.32 -18.91 -43.43
N GLU A 340 8.91 -17.94 -42.61
CA GLU A 340 8.95 -16.50 -42.91
C GLU A 340 10.17 -15.84 -42.26
N VAL A 341 10.80 -14.87 -42.94
CA VAL A 341 11.93 -14.10 -42.35
C VAL A 341 11.44 -13.20 -41.20
N PHE A 342 10.23 -12.64 -41.34
CA PHE A 342 9.50 -11.91 -40.31
C PHE A 342 8.01 -11.91 -40.64
N PRO A 343 7.11 -11.95 -39.64
CA PRO A 343 5.68 -11.82 -39.87
C PRO A 343 5.35 -10.42 -40.39
N ALA A 344 4.82 -10.31 -41.62
CA ALA A 344 4.46 -9.02 -42.21
C ALA A 344 3.40 -8.27 -41.39
N GLU A 345 2.44 -9.01 -40.82
CA GLU A 345 1.43 -8.46 -39.91
C GLU A 345 0.84 -9.55 -39.00
N LEU A 346 0.63 -9.22 -37.72
CA LEU A 346 -0.11 -10.07 -36.80
C LEU A 346 -1.63 -9.86 -36.95
N PRO A 347 -2.48 -10.89 -36.76
CA PRO A 347 -3.92 -10.78 -36.98
C PRO A 347 -4.60 -9.86 -35.95
N TYR A 348 -5.60 -9.11 -36.42
CA TYR A 348 -6.51 -8.30 -35.60
C TYR A 348 -7.88 -8.97 -35.51
N THR A 349 -8.54 -8.86 -34.36
CA THR A 349 -9.96 -9.21 -34.24
C THR A 349 -10.81 -8.16 -34.97
N ALA A 350 -12.08 -8.49 -35.25
CA ALA A 350 -12.99 -7.55 -35.89
C ALA A 350 -13.11 -6.22 -35.13
N GLU A 351 -13.13 -6.29 -33.79
CA GLU A 351 -13.21 -5.12 -32.91
C GLU A 351 -11.89 -4.34 -32.80
N SER A 352 -10.73 -4.99 -32.93
CA SER A 352 -9.44 -4.31 -32.83
C SER A 352 -8.96 -3.69 -34.16
N LYS A 353 -9.53 -4.13 -35.28
CA LYS A 353 -9.18 -3.68 -36.64
C LYS A 353 -9.20 -2.15 -36.83
N PRO A 354 -10.14 -1.37 -36.25
CA PRO A 354 -10.11 0.10 -36.36
C PRO A 354 -8.91 0.76 -35.66
N PHE A 355 -8.27 0.07 -34.70
CA PHE A 355 -7.07 0.55 -33.99
C PHE A 355 -5.76 0.12 -34.67
N LYS A 356 -5.84 -0.52 -35.83
CA LYS A 356 -4.67 -0.86 -36.63
C LYS A 356 -4.04 0.45 -37.12
N TYR A 357 -2.90 0.82 -36.53
CA TYR A 357 -2.10 1.93 -37.00
C TYR A 357 -1.20 1.49 -38.15
N SER A 358 -1.15 2.29 -39.21
CA SER A 358 -0.01 2.27 -40.12
C SER A 358 1.21 2.81 -39.37
N PRO A 359 2.39 2.19 -39.45
CA PRO A 359 3.59 2.78 -38.86
C PRO A 359 3.76 4.21 -39.39
N PRO A 360 4.20 5.17 -38.55
CA PRO A 360 4.43 6.54 -39.01
C PRO A 360 5.39 6.50 -40.21
N PRO A 361 5.19 7.34 -41.25
CA PRO A 361 6.12 7.39 -42.36
C PRO A 361 7.51 7.66 -41.79
N ILE A 362 8.42 6.73 -42.01
CA ILE A 362 9.84 6.94 -41.71
C ILE A 362 10.25 8.06 -42.67
N TYR A 363 10.39 9.28 -42.17
CA TYR A 363 10.96 10.38 -42.94
C TYR A 363 12.40 9.98 -43.30
N CYS A 364 12.62 9.64 -44.57
CA CYS A 364 13.96 9.56 -45.17
C CYS A 364 14.45 10.95 -45.55
#